data_AF-A0A6L3N496-F1
#
_entry.id   AF-A0A6L3N496-F1
#
_cell.length_a   1.000
_cell.length_b   1.000
_cell.length_c   1.000
_cell.angle_alpha   90.00
_cell.angle_beta   90.00
_cell.angle_gamma   90.00
#
_symmetry.space_group_name_H-M   'P 1'
#
loop_
_entity.id
_entity.type
_entity.pdbx_description
1 polymer ?
#
loop_
_entity_poly.entity_id
_entity_poly.type
_entity_poly.pdbx_seq_one_letter_code
_entity_poly.pdbx_strand_id
1 'polypeptide(L)'
;MNDILDTLQAALAHHQAGRLAEAKAQYDAILAAQPGQPDAMHFLGLLACQLKQYDAGIALMERSLVARPDAAYFNNLGNMLRECGRLDDAIAHYR
;
A
#
# COMPACT_ATOMS: atom_id res chain seq x y z
N MET A 1 19.71 11.05 10.74
CA MET A 1 18.76 9.93 10.77
C MET A 1 17.51 10.48 10.11
N ASN A 2 17.20 10.09 8.86
CA ASN A 2 15.97 10.58 8.23
C ASN A 2 14.78 10.09 9.05
N ASP A 3 13.88 11.00 9.37
CA ASP A 3 12.62 10.64 10.01
C ASP A 3 11.83 9.72 9.05
N ILE A 4 11.10 8.77 9.61
CA ILE A 4 10.20 7.90 8.85
C ILE A 4 9.15 8.76 8.15
N LEU A 5 8.71 9.85 8.79
CA LEU A 5 7.78 10.81 8.20
C LEU A 5 8.34 11.50 6.96
N ASP A 6 9.57 12.00 7.01
CA ASP A 6 10.23 12.64 5.85
C ASP A 6 10.40 11.65 4.69
N THR A 7 10.81 10.41 5.02
CA THR A 7 10.99 9.35 4.03
C THR A 7 9.66 8.96 3.38
N LEU A 8 8.58 8.92 4.16
CA LEU A 8 7.24 8.62 3.67
C LEU A 8 6.71 9.74 2.77
N GLN A 9 6.91 11.00 3.14
CA GLN A 9 6.52 12.16 2.34
C GLN A 9 7.25 12.18 0.99
N ALA A 10 8.56 11.92 0.99
CA ALA A 10 9.34 11.79 -0.23
C ALA A 10 8.82 10.64 -1.11
N ALA A 11 8.53 9.48 -0.51
CA ALA A 11 8.04 8.31 -1.24
C ALA A 11 6.70 8.60 -1.93
N LEU A 12 5.79 9.26 -1.22
CA LEU A 12 4.51 9.74 -1.77
C LEU A 12 4.71 10.72 -2.92
N ALA A 13 5.65 11.67 -2.79
CA ALA A 13 5.94 12.63 -3.86
C ALA A 13 6.52 11.94 -5.11
N HIS A 14 7.37 10.93 -4.94
CA HIS A 14 7.83 10.08 -6.05
C HIS A 14 6.67 9.31 -6.68
N HIS A 15 5.80 8.70 -5.88
CA HIS A 15 4.67 7.91 -6.35
C HIS A 15 3.71 8.77 -7.18
N GLN A 16 3.30 9.93 -6.66
CA GLN A 16 2.41 10.87 -7.35
C GLN A 16 2.99 11.39 -8.67
N ALA A 17 4.32 11.49 -8.76
CA ALA A 17 5.01 11.93 -9.97
C ALA A 17 5.31 10.77 -10.95
N GLY A 18 4.80 9.56 -10.72
CA GLY A 18 5.03 8.39 -11.57
C GLY A 18 6.44 7.79 -11.47
N ARG A 19 7.25 8.27 -10.52
CA ARG A 19 8.60 7.76 -10.21
C ARG A 19 8.51 6.52 -9.32
N LEU A 20 7.93 5.46 -9.88
CA LEU A 20 7.51 4.27 -9.12
C LEU A 20 8.68 3.49 -8.53
N ALA A 21 9.83 3.44 -9.22
CA ALA A 21 11.02 2.76 -8.71
C ALA A 21 11.57 3.43 -7.44
N GLU A 22 11.67 4.76 -7.44
CA GLU A 22 12.14 5.51 -6.28
C GLU A 22 11.13 5.45 -5.13
N ALA A 23 9.83 5.57 -5.42
CA ALA A 23 8.79 5.41 -4.41
C ALA A 23 8.88 4.05 -3.74
N LYS A 24 8.99 2.97 -4.54
CA LYS A 24 9.15 1.61 -4.02
C LYS A 24 10.38 1.49 -3.12
N ALA A 25 11.53 2.00 -3.56
CA ALA A 25 12.77 1.92 -2.78
C ALA A 25 12.64 2.60 -1.40
N GLN A 26 11.90 3.71 -1.33
CA GLN A 26 11.65 4.40 -0.06
C GLN A 26 10.63 3.68 0.82
N TYR A 27 9.55 3.13 0.27
CA TYR A 27 8.64 2.29 1.04
C TYR A 27 9.34 1.04 1.59
N ASP A 28 10.16 0.37 0.78
CA ASP A 28 10.95 -0.79 1.22
C ASP A 28 11.94 -0.39 2.34
N ALA A 29 12.58 0.78 2.24
CA ALA A 29 13.48 1.28 3.27
C ALA A 29 12.75 1.55 4.61
N ILE A 30 11.54 2.13 4.55
CA ILE A 30 10.70 2.31 5.74
C ILE A 30 10.35 0.96 6.35
N LEU A 31 9.95 -0.03 5.53
CA LEU A 31 9.60 -1.36 6.01
C LEU A 31 10.81 -2.17 6.50
N ALA A 32 12.01 -1.90 6.00
CA ALA A 32 13.23 -2.50 6.55
C ALA A 32 13.54 -1.97 7.96
N ALA A 33 13.29 -0.66 8.21
CA ALA A 33 13.47 -0.06 9.53
C ALA A 33 12.30 -0.37 10.48
N GLN A 34 11.08 -0.41 9.97
CA GLN A 34 9.85 -0.68 10.71
C GLN A 34 8.94 -1.62 9.90
N PRO A 35 9.10 -2.95 10.04
CA PRO A 35 8.37 -3.95 9.26
C PRO A 35 6.86 -3.96 9.39
N GLY A 36 6.30 -3.20 10.34
CA GLY A 36 4.86 -3.07 10.60
C GLY A 36 4.31 -1.66 10.33
N GLN A 37 5.05 -0.80 9.63
CA GLN A 37 4.62 0.58 9.37
C GLN A 37 3.41 0.55 8.40
N PRO A 38 2.21 0.95 8.84
CA PRO A 38 0.97 0.76 8.08
C PRO A 38 0.91 1.60 6.80
N ASP A 39 1.25 2.88 6.86
CA ASP A 39 1.28 3.77 5.69
C ASP A 39 2.19 3.22 4.58
N ALA A 40 3.39 2.76 4.91
CA ALA A 40 4.33 2.21 3.93
C ALA A 40 3.82 0.91 3.31
N MET A 41 3.20 0.01 4.09
CA MET A 41 2.54 -1.18 3.55
C MET A 41 1.41 -0.82 2.59
N HIS A 42 0.54 0.12 2.99
CA HIS A 42 -0.60 0.53 2.20
C HIS A 42 -0.19 1.14 0.86
N PHE A 43 0.73 2.11 0.88
CA PHE A 43 1.17 2.78 -0.34
C PHE A 43 2.03 1.88 -1.24
N LEU A 44 2.84 0.99 -0.66
CA LEU A 44 3.53 -0.04 -1.45
C LEU A 44 2.53 -1.01 -2.09
N GLY A 45 1.46 -1.35 -1.38
CA GLY A 45 0.37 -2.19 -1.92
C GLY A 45 -0.35 -1.52 -3.08
N LEU A 46 -0.70 -0.24 -2.95
CA LEU A 46 -1.26 0.56 -4.05
C LEU A 46 -0.32 0.63 -5.26
N LEU A 47 0.98 0.84 -5.02
CA LEU A 47 2.00 0.86 -6.07
C LEU A 47 2.11 -0.49 -6.78
N ALA A 48 2.15 -1.60 -6.03
CA ALA A 48 2.18 -2.95 -6.59
C ALA A 48 0.96 -3.20 -7.49
N CYS A 49 -0.22 -2.77 -7.07
CA CYS A 49 -1.43 -2.89 -7.89
C CYS A 49 -1.40 -2.01 -9.14
N GLN A 50 -0.83 -0.80 -9.07
CA GLN A 50 -0.58 0.04 -10.24
C GLN A 50 0.32 -0.66 -11.26
N LEU A 51 1.24 -1.51 -10.79
CA LEU A 51 2.09 -2.39 -11.61
C LEU A 51 1.41 -3.72 -11.98
N LYS A 52 0.12 -3.88 -11.71
CA LYS A 52 -0.68 -5.10 -11.94
C LYS A 52 -0.22 -6.33 -11.15
N GLN A 53 0.53 -6.12 -10.06
CA GLN A 53 0.95 -7.16 -9.12
C GLN A 53 -0.11 -7.31 -8.01
N TYR A 54 -1.33 -7.66 -8.43
CA TYR A 54 -2.52 -7.53 -7.59
C TYR A 54 -2.46 -8.36 -6.31
N ASP A 55 -2.04 -9.63 -6.39
CA ASP A 55 -1.97 -10.52 -5.22
C ASP A 55 -1.04 -9.96 -4.14
N ALA A 56 0.16 -9.51 -4.54
CA ALA A 56 1.14 -8.92 -3.64
C ALA A 56 0.64 -7.58 -3.07
N GLY A 57 -0.01 -6.77 -3.90
CA GLY A 57 -0.52 -5.47 -3.49
C GLY A 57 -1.66 -5.57 -2.48
N ILE A 58 -2.63 -6.45 -2.75
CA ILE A 58 -3.75 -6.74 -1.84
C ILE A 58 -3.24 -7.26 -0.50
N ALA A 59 -2.33 -8.24 -0.50
CA ALA A 59 -1.76 -8.78 0.75
C ALA A 59 -1.05 -7.71 1.59
N LEU A 60 -0.39 -6.73 0.97
CA LEU A 60 0.21 -5.61 1.69
C LEU A 60 -0.84 -4.66 2.28
N MET A 61 -1.89 -4.33 1.52
CA MET A 61 -2.98 -3.48 1.99
C MET A 61 -3.75 -4.14 3.16
N GLU A 62 -3.99 -5.45 3.10
CA GLU A 62 -4.58 -6.21 4.20
C GLU A 62 -3.71 -6.18 5.46
N ARG A 63 -2.39 -6.40 5.33
CA ARG A 63 -1.46 -6.30 6.45
C ARG A 63 -1.41 -4.90 7.05
N SER A 64 -1.50 -3.86 6.22
CA SER A 64 -1.63 -2.48 6.70
C SER A 64 -2.88 -2.31 7.56
N LEU A 65 -4.03 -2.83 7.10
CA LEU A 65 -5.31 -2.72 7.81
C LEU A 65 -5.32 -3.51 9.12
N VAL A 66 -4.63 -4.65 9.17
CA VAL A 66 -4.40 -5.40 10.41
C VAL A 66 -3.56 -4.58 11.40
N ALA A 67 -2.52 -3.89 10.91
CA ALA A 67 -1.65 -3.06 11.75
C ALA A 67 -2.35 -1.78 12.24
N ARG A 68 -3.12 -1.13 11.36
CA ARG A 68 -3.93 0.05 11.66
C ARG A 68 -5.19 0.06 10.80
N PRO A 69 -6.36 -0.27 11.38
CA PRO A 69 -7.63 -0.13 10.69
C PRO A 69 -7.87 1.33 10.31
N ASP A 70 -8.15 1.58 9.03
CA ASP A 70 -8.39 2.92 8.49
C ASP A 70 -9.46 2.85 7.39
N ALA A 71 -10.48 3.70 7.50
CA ALA A 71 -11.63 3.67 6.59
C ALA A 71 -11.26 4.01 5.14
N ALA A 72 -10.32 4.94 4.92
CA ALA A 72 -9.84 5.25 3.58
C ALA A 72 -9.07 4.07 2.98
N TYR A 73 -8.35 3.32 3.80
CA TYR A 73 -7.57 2.17 3.35
C TYR A 73 -8.49 0.99 2.98
N PHE A 74 -9.54 0.75 3.75
CA PHE A 74 -10.59 -0.21 3.38
C PHE A 74 -11.24 0.17 2.04
N ASN A 75 -11.53 1.46 1.83
CA ASN A 75 -12.16 1.92 0.60
C ASN A 75 -11.24 1.73 -0.62
N ASN A 76 -9.94 1.99 -0.46
CA ASN A 76 -8.95 1.73 -1.49
C ASN A 76 -8.81 0.23 -1.81
N LEU A 77 -8.81 -0.64 -0.78
CA LEU A 77 -8.76 -2.08 -0.98
C LEU A 77 -10.01 -2.59 -1.73
N GLY A 78 -11.20 -2.14 -1.35
CA GLY A 78 -12.44 -2.48 -2.03
C GLY A 78 -12.45 -2.05 -3.51
N ASN A 79 -11.98 -0.82 -3.79
CA ASN A 79 -11.79 -0.35 -5.16
C ASN A 79 -10.82 -1.23 -5.94
N MET A 80 -9.71 -1.61 -5.31
CA MET A 80 -8.71 -2.45 -5.95
C MET A 80 -9.23 -3.85 -6.27
N LEU A 81 -9.90 -4.50 -5.33
CA LEU A 81 -10.51 -5.82 -5.53
C LEU A 81 -11.52 -5.80 -6.68
N ARG A 82 -12.31 -4.72 -6.81
CA ARG A 82 -13.21 -4.50 -7.93
C ARG A 82 -12.46 -4.36 -9.26
N GLU A 83 -11.40 -3.54 -9.31
CA GLU A 83 -10.60 -3.31 -10.53
C GLU A 83 -9.89 -4.57 -11.02
N CYS A 84 -9.46 -5.43 -10.11
CA CYS A 84 -8.76 -6.68 -10.45
C CYS A 84 -9.70 -7.77 -10.98
N GLY A 85 -11.01 -7.51 -11.08
CA GLY A 85 -12.01 -8.53 -11.41
C GLY A 85 -12.14 -9.62 -10.34
N ARG A 86 -11.52 -9.45 -9.16
CA ARG A 86 -11.65 -10.34 -8.00
C ARG A 86 -12.85 -9.93 -7.15
N LEU A 87 -13.99 -9.69 -7.83
CA LEU A 87 -15.25 -9.29 -7.20
C LEU A 87 -15.72 -10.32 -6.15
N ASP A 88 -15.36 -11.60 -6.33
CA ASP A 88 -15.70 -12.67 -5.38
C ASP A 88 -14.92 -12.55 -4.04
N ASP A 89 -13.70 -12.02 -4.05
CA ASP A 89 -12.91 -11.78 -2.82
C ASP A 89 -13.34 -10.49 -2.10
N ALA A 90 -13.82 -9.47 -2.84
CA ALA A 90 -14.33 -8.23 -2.25
C ALA A 90 -15.44 -8.50 -1.22
N ILE A 91 -16.31 -9.48 -1.46
CA ILE A 91 -17.42 -9.83 -0.58
C ILE A 91 -16.94 -10.49 0.73
N ALA A 92 -15.77 -11.14 0.74
CA ALA A 92 -15.22 -11.78 1.93
C ALA A 92 -14.65 -10.76 2.95
N HIS A 93 -14.15 -9.61 2.47
CA HIS A 93 -13.50 -8.60 3.32
C HIS A 93 -14.43 -7.47 3.82
N TYR A 94 -15.69 -7.41 3.36
CA TYR A 94 -16.69 -6.44 3.83
C TYR A 94 -17.57 -6.94 5.00
N ARG A 95 -17.21 -8.06 5.65
CA ARG A 95 -17.98 -8.61 6.79
C ARG A 95 -17.36 -8.28 8.13
#